data_AF-U1F6A9-F1
#
_entry.id   AF-U1F6A9-F1
#
_cell.length_a   1.000
_cell.length_b   1.000
_cell.length_c   1.000
_cell.angle_alpha   90.00
_cell.angle_beta   90.00
_cell.angle_gamma   90.00
#
_symmetry.space_group_name_H-M   'P 1'
#
loop_
_entity.id
_entity.type
_entity.pdbx_description
1 polymer ?
#
loop_
_entity_poly.entity_id
_entity_poly.type
_entity_poly.pdbx_seq_one_letter_code
_entity_poly.pdbx_strand_id
1 'polypeptide(L)' 'MLEVESMCVDVSRVGRILDDVSVWAGQGVTLVTGRSGCGSTTLLRLVAGYRDRQV' A
#
# COMPACT_ATOMS: atom_id res chain seq x y z
N MET A 1 14.81 7.89 -1.12
CA MET A 1 14.47 7.11 0.07
C MET A 1 12.96 7.15 0.18
N LEU A 2 12.33 5.98 0.25
CA LEU A 2 10.89 5.84 0.37
C LEU A 2 10.60 5.31 1.76
N GLU A 3 9.66 5.97 2.44
CA GLU A 3 9.27 5.64 3.79
C GLU A 3 7.76 5.79 3.91
N VAL A 4 7.15 4.74 4.43
CA VAL A 4 5.72 4.64 4.72
C VAL A 4 5.63 4.14 6.14
N GLU A 5 4.91 4.87 6.98
CA GLU A 5 4.72 4.53 8.39
C GLU A 5 3.23 4.33 8.67
N SER A 6 2.93 3.25 9.40
CA SER A 6 1.60 2.93 9.95
C SER A 6 0.45 3.16 8.98
N MET A 7 0.61 2.66 7.77
CA MET A 7 -0.34 2.91 6.70
C MET A 7 -1.56 2.01 6.83
N CYS A 8 -2.71 2.67 6.96
CA CYS A 8 -4.01 2.03 6.98
C CYS A 8 -4.84 2.48 5.77
N VAL A 9 -5.48 1.53 5.08
CA VAL A 9 -6.43 1.83 4.00
C VAL A 9 -7.63 0.91 4.03
N ASP A 10 -8.79 1.54 3.92
CA ASP A 10 -10.08 0.92 3.71
C ASP A 10 -10.56 1.19 2.28
N VAL A 11 -11.17 0.19 1.67
CA VAL A 11 -11.83 0.31 0.36
C VAL A 11 -13.31 0.04 0.53
N SER A 12 -14.14 0.96 0.02
CA SER A 12 -15.59 0.83 0.03
C SER A 12 -16.02 -0.54 -0.50
N ARG A 13 -16.90 -1.23 0.25
CA ARG A 13 -17.42 -2.59 0.01
C ARG A 13 -16.47 -3.76 0.28
N VAL A 14 -15.17 -3.53 0.46
CA VAL A 14 -14.20 -4.60 0.81
C VAL A 14 -13.79 -4.51 2.28
N GLY A 15 -13.69 -3.31 2.83
CA GLY A 15 -13.22 -3.06 4.19
C GLY A 15 -11.71 -2.81 4.24
N ARG A 16 -11.09 -3.21 5.35
CA ARG A 16 -9.66 -3.04 5.63
C ARG A 16 -8.80 -3.85 4.67
N ILE A 17 -7.96 -3.17 3.89
CA ILE A 17 -7.02 -3.79 2.94
C ILE A 17 -5.58 -3.73 3.47
N LEU A 18 -5.14 -2.57 3.96
CA LEU A 18 -3.83 -2.38 4.59
C LEU A 18 -4.06 -1.98 6.04
N ASP A 19 -3.43 -2.70 6.97
CA ASP A 19 -3.57 -2.51 8.41
C ASP A 19 -2.19 -2.32 9.03
N ASP A 20 -1.90 -1.10 9.49
CA ASP A 20 -0.64 -0.70 10.12
C ASP A 20 0.63 -1.11 9.35
N VAL A 21 0.63 -0.89 8.04
CA VAL A 21 1.74 -1.29 7.16
C VAL A 21 2.84 -0.24 7.19
N SER A 22 4.04 -0.64 7.64
CA SER A 22 5.25 0.20 7.58
C SER A 22 6.27 -0.39 6.62
N VAL A 23 6.83 0.44 5.74
CA VAL A 23 7.80 0.03 4.70
C VAL A 23 8.88 1.08 4.56
N TRP A 24 10.12 0.63 4.55
CA TRP A 24 11.28 1.45 4.20
C TRP A 24 11.98 0.85 2.98
N ALA A 25 12.34 1.71 2.03
CA ALA A 25 13.15 1.33 0.88
C ALA A 25 14.26 2.36 0.61
N GLY A 26 15.49 1.86 0.65
CA GLY A 26 16.71 2.60 0.29
C GLY A 26 16.92 2.72 -1.22
N GLN A 27 18.16 2.97 -1.63
CA GLN A 27 18.51 2.98 -3.05
C GLN A 27 18.52 1.55 -3.62
N GLY A 28 18.18 1.41 -4.91
CA GLY A 28 18.16 0.13 -5.62
C GLY A 28 16.75 -0.30 -6.02
N VAL A 29 16.55 -1.62 -6.15
CA VAL A 29 15.27 -2.23 -6.55
C VAL A 29 14.70 -3.02 -5.37
N THR A 30 13.48 -2.69 -4.96
CA THR A 30 12.73 -3.41 -3.94
C THR A 30 11.52 -4.09 -4.57
N LEU A 31 11.34 -5.39 -4.29
CA LEU A 31 10.20 -6.16 -4.76
C LEU A 31 9.12 -6.22 -3.68
N VAL A 32 7.88 -5.92 -4.05
CA VAL A 32 6.69 -6.15 -3.21
C VAL A 32 5.93 -7.34 -3.80
N THR A 33 5.70 -8.37 -2.99
CA THR A 33 5.03 -9.61 -3.39
C THR A 33 4.18 -10.17 -2.25
N GLY A 34 3.26 -11.07 -2.58
CA GLY A 34 2.36 -11.71 -1.62
C GLY A 34 1.27 -12.50 -2.33
N ARG A 35 0.40 -13.16 -1.55
CA ARG A 35 -0.76 -13.88 -2.10
C ARG A 35 -1.70 -12.91 -2.82
N SER A 36 -2.40 -13.39 -3.84
CA SER A 36 -3.44 -12.59 -4.50
C SER A 36 -4.44 -12.07 -3.46
N GLY A 37 -4.74 -10.77 -3.52
CA GLY A 37 -5.65 -10.10 -2.58
C GLY A 37 -5.02 -9.58 -1.28
N CYS A 38 -3.72 -9.82 -1.01
CA CYS A 38 -3.08 -9.32 0.22
C CYS A 38 -2.81 -7.79 0.25
N GLY A 39 -3.12 -7.06 -0.82
CA GLY A 39 -2.97 -5.60 -0.86
C GLY A 39 -1.69 -5.07 -1.51
N SER A 40 -0.84 -5.91 -2.13
CA SER A 40 0.40 -5.44 -2.79
C SER A 40 0.18 -4.35 -3.84
N THR A 41 -0.78 -4.54 -4.76
CA THR A 41 -1.13 -3.52 -5.75
C THR A 41 -1.71 -2.25 -5.10
N THR A 42 -2.49 -2.41 -4.03
CA THR A 42 -3.06 -1.30 -3.27
C THR A 42 -1.95 -0.47 -2.63
N LEU A 43 -1.00 -1.10 -1.94
CA LEU A 43 0.17 -0.45 -1.34
C LEU A 43 0.97 0.33 -2.40
N LEU A 44 1.31 -0.31 -3.53
CA LEU A 44 2.10 0.33 -4.59
C LEU A 44 1.36 1.52 -5.23
N ARG A 45 0.04 1.44 -5.41
CA ARG A 45 -0.76 2.56 -5.91
C ARG A 45 -0.70 3.75 -4.96
N LEU A 46 -0.86 3.52 -3.66
CA LEU A 46 -0.87 4.59 -2.68
C LEU A 46 0.53 5.20 -2.50
N VAL A 47 1.58 4.38 -2.50
CA VAL A 47 2.97 4.82 -2.58
C VAL A 47 3.22 5.72 -3.80
N ALA A 48 2.64 5.36 -4.95
CA ALA A 48 2.70 6.16 -6.17
C ALA A 48 1.75 7.38 -6.16
N GLY A 49 1.08 7.67 -5.04
CA GLY A 49 0.21 8.84 -4.87
C GLY A 49 -1.19 8.72 -5.46
N TYR A 50 -1.62 7.53 -5.91
CA TYR A 50 -2.99 7.34 -6.36
C TYR A 50 -3.96 7.43 -5.17
N ARG A 51 -4.94 8.33 -5.29
CA ARG A 51 -6.08 8.40 -4.38
C ARG A 51 -7.32 8.07 -5.20
N ASP A 52 -7.97 6.95 -4.88
CA ASP A 52 -9.20 6.59 -5.60
C ASP A 52 -10.27 7.62 -5.25
N ARG A 53 -10.64 8.43 -6.24
CA ARG A 53 -11.51 9.58 -6.09
C ARG A 53 -12.95 9.10 -6.05
N GLN A 54 -13.39 8.47 -4.97
CA GLN A 54 -14.79 8.17 -4.70
C GLN A 54 -15.04 8.22 -3.17
N VAL A 55 -15.10 9.44 -2.65
CA VAL A 55 -15.97 9.80 -1.52
C VAL A 55 -17.08 10.65 -2.08
#